data_AF-K4RGN6-F1
#
_entry.id   AF-K4RGN6-F1
#
_cell.length_a   1.000
_cell.length_b   1.000
_cell.length_c   1.000
_cell.angle_alpha   90.00
_cell.angle_beta   90.00
_cell.angle_gamma   90.00
#
_symmetry.space_group_name_H-M   'P 1'
#
loop_
_entity.id
_entity.type
_entity.pdbx_description
1 polymer ?
#
loop_
_entity_poly.entity_id
_entity_poly.type
_entity_poly.pdbx_seq_one_letter_code
_entity_poly.pdbx_strand_id
1 'polypeptide(L)'
;MDLSTSNLTRRELDILRLVPKGMSNRKISRILGISEKTVKNHLSTIYAKIGATGRTQAALYAMRADQVAVVPVRPPEGGVRRLTSRETDVLRLITEGMSNRRIAQNLAISEKTVKNHLSAIYTKIGATDRTQAALYFLDGRSDDDVEIP
;
A
#
# COMPACT_ATOMS: atom_id res chain seq x y z
N MET A 1 7.73 -23.70 15.38
CA MET A 1 7.68 -22.31 14.88
C MET A 1 6.95 -22.33 13.56
N ASP A 2 5.74 -21.77 13.53
CA ASP A 2 4.89 -21.76 12.34
C ASP A 2 5.43 -20.72 11.35
N LEU A 3 6.09 -21.20 10.29
CA LEU A 3 6.77 -20.39 9.27
C LEU A 3 5.80 -20.03 8.13
N SER A 4 4.51 -19.86 8.40
CA SER A 4 3.52 -19.67 7.36
C SER A 4 3.53 -18.25 6.78
N THR A 5 3.84 -18.13 5.49
CA THR A 5 3.73 -16.89 4.70
C THR A 5 2.29 -16.37 4.58
N SER A 6 1.32 -17.13 5.10
CA SER A 6 -0.12 -16.85 5.06
C SER A 6 -0.51 -15.54 5.75
N ASN A 7 0.28 -15.03 6.69
CA ASN A 7 -0.02 -13.79 7.41
C ASN A 7 0.59 -12.52 6.77
N LEU A 8 1.29 -12.67 5.64
CA LEU A 8 1.86 -11.52 4.91
C LEU A 8 0.89 -11.04 3.84
N THR A 9 0.68 -9.74 3.80
CA THR A 9 -0.03 -9.09 2.70
C THR A 9 0.79 -9.20 1.42
N ARG A 10 0.13 -9.13 0.25
CA ARG A 10 0.80 -9.20 -1.07
C ARG A 10 1.98 -8.23 -1.18
N ARG A 11 1.83 -7.02 -0.66
CA ARG A 11 2.88 -5.98 -0.68
C ARG A 11 4.08 -6.30 0.20
N GLU A 12 3.83 -6.92 1.36
CA GLU A 12 4.87 -7.39 2.26
C GLU A 12 5.63 -8.56 1.65
N LEU A 13 4.92 -9.44 0.94
CA LEU A 13 5.49 -10.58 0.22
C LEU A 13 6.40 -10.14 -0.94
N ASP A 14 5.99 -9.13 -1.71
CA ASP A 14 6.83 -8.52 -2.76
C ASP A 14 8.16 -7.99 -2.21
N ILE A 15 8.11 -7.30 -1.07
CA ILE A 15 9.30 -6.77 -0.42
C ILE A 15 10.17 -7.91 0.10
N LEU A 16 9.58 -8.90 0.78
CA LEU A 16 10.27 -10.05 1.32
C LEU A 16 11.00 -10.86 0.22
N ARG A 17 10.43 -10.98 -0.98
CA ARG A 17 11.07 -11.62 -2.15
C ARG A 17 12.30 -10.89 -2.68
N LEU A 18 12.38 -9.58 -2.49
CA LEU A 18 13.52 -8.77 -2.92
C LEU A 18 14.63 -8.71 -1.87
N VAL A 19 14.33 -9.07 -0.61
CA VAL A 19 15.31 -9.13 0.49
C VAL A 19 16.48 -10.09 0.22
N PRO A 20 16.26 -11.38 -0.16
CA PRO A 20 17.33 -12.35 -0.37
C PRO A 20 18.22 -12.00 -1.58
N LYS A 21 17.73 -11.18 -2.52
CA LYS A 21 18.51 -10.68 -3.67
C LYS A 21 19.54 -9.59 -3.29
N GLY A 22 19.76 -9.35 -2.00
CA GLY A 22 20.71 -8.34 -1.51
C GLY A 22 20.32 -6.89 -1.82
N MET A 23 19.09 -6.64 -2.26
CA MET A 23 18.69 -5.31 -2.74
C MET A 23 18.59 -4.29 -1.60
N SER A 24 19.23 -3.13 -1.75
CA SER A 24 19.09 -2.03 -0.79
C SER A 24 17.65 -1.49 -0.76
N ASN A 25 17.27 -0.84 0.34
CA ASN A 25 15.94 -0.24 0.48
C ASN A 25 15.64 0.74 -0.66
N ARG A 26 16.65 1.46 -1.15
CA ARG A 26 16.59 2.33 -2.33
C ARG A 26 16.31 1.58 -3.62
N LYS A 27 16.92 0.41 -3.82
CA LYS A 27 16.68 -0.40 -5.02
C LYS A 27 15.29 -1.02 -4.99
N ILE A 28 14.88 -1.54 -3.84
CA ILE A 28 13.52 -2.05 -3.59
C ILE A 28 12.48 -0.94 -3.82
N SER A 29 12.75 0.27 -3.35
CA SER A 29 11.84 1.41 -3.49
C SER A 29 11.62 1.78 -4.97
N ARG A 30 12.69 1.80 -5.77
CA ARG A 30 12.60 2.03 -7.23
C ARG A 30 11.84 0.92 -7.94
N ILE A 31 12.14 -0.34 -7.63
CA ILE A 31 11.49 -1.51 -8.26
C ILE A 31 9.99 -1.54 -7.98
N LEU A 32 9.61 -1.21 -6.75
CA LEU A 32 8.22 -1.27 -6.32
C LEU A 32 7.46 0.05 -6.50
N GLY A 33 8.10 1.12 -7.00
CA GLY A 33 7.46 2.43 -7.16
C GLY A 33 6.98 3.06 -5.85
N ILE A 34 7.67 2.81 -4.73
CA ILE A 34 7.33 3.39 -3.41
C ILE A 34 8.51 4.14 -2.81
N SER A 35 8.28 4.87 -1.72
CA SER A 35 9.35 5.58 -1.01
C SER A 35 10.23 4.63 -0.18
N GLU A 36 11.51 4.98 0.00
CA GLU A 36 12.43 4.22 0.88
C GLU A 36 11.89 4.08 2.32
N LYS A 37 11.18 5.10 2.82
CA LYS A 37 10.55 5.06 4.14
C LYS A 37 9.42 4.03 4.20
N THR A 38 8.63 3.92 3.13
CA THR A 38 7.58 2.90 2.99
C THR A 38 8.19 1.50 2.99
N VAL A 39 9.30 1.29 2.27
CA VAL A 39 10.04 0.03 2.29
C VAL A 39 10.52 -0.32 3.70
N LYS A 40 11.13 0.63 4.42
CA LYS A 40 11.56 0.43 5.81
C LYS A 40 10.40 0.02 6.72
N ASN A 41 9.26 0.70 6.62
CA ASN A 41 8.08 0.40 7.43
C ASN A 41 7.54 -1.01 7.14
N HIS A 42 7.41 -1.38 5.86
CA HIS A 42 7.00 -2.73 5.50
C HIS A 42 7.98 -3.78 5.98
N LEU A 43 9.29 -3.55 5.89
CA LEU A 43 10.31 -4.46 6.45
C LEU A 43 10.13 -4.66 7.95
N SER A 44 9.87 -3.58 8.71
CA SER A 44 9.59 -3.68 10.15
C SER A 44 8.35 -4.51 10.43
N THR A 45 7.27 -4.33 9.67
CA THR A 45 6.05 -5.14 9.82
C THR A 45 6.28 -6.60 9.44
N ILE A 46 7.01 -6.86 8.34
CA ILE A 46 7.39 -8.21 7.90
C ILE A 46 8.17 -8.92 9.01
N TYR A 47 9.19 -8.25 9.57
CA TYR A 47 10.03 -8.79 10.63
C TYR A 47 9.22 -9.20 11.85
N ALA A 48 8.32 -8.31 12.31
CA ALA A 48 7.42 -8.62 13.42
C ALA A 48 6.51 -9.81 13.11
N LYS A 49 5.96 -9.90 11.89
CA LYS A 49 5.03 -10.96 11.48
C LYS A 49 5.69 -12.33 11.32
N ILE A 50 6.93 -12.39 10.84
CA ILE A 50 7.66 -13.65 10.63
C ILE A 50 8.58 -14.00 11.81
N GLY A 51 8.59 -13.18 12.87
CA GLY A 51 9.47 -13.35 14.02
C GLY A 51 10.96 -13.17 13.70
N ALA A 52 11.29 -12.43 12.64
CA ALA A 52 12.67 -12.12 12.29
C ALA A 52 13.16 -10.90 13.08
N THR A 53 14.39 -10.96 13.58
CA THR A 53 15.05 -9.84 14.25
C THR A 53 15.79 -8.92 13.28
N GLY A 54 15.86 -9.28 12.00
CA GLY A 54 16.51 -8.46 11.00
C GLY A 54 16.54 -9.07 9.61
N ARG A 55 17.22 -8.34 8.72
CA ARG A 55 17.25 -8.62 7.28
C ARG A 55 17.81 -10.00 6.95
N THR A 56 18.84 -10.45 7.66
CA THR A 56 19.46 -11.76 7.43
C THR A 56 18.48 -12.89 7.73
N GLN A 57 17.77 -12.84 8.86
CA GLN A 57 16.75 -13.82 9.20
C GLN A 57 15.57 -13.77 8.22
N ALA A 58 15.14 -12.58 7.81
CA ALA A 58 14.09 -12.43 6.81
C ALA A 58 14.51 -12.98 5.42
N ALA A 59 15.77 -12.80 5.03
CA ALA A 59 16.32 -13.37 3.79
C ALA A 59 16.30 -14.90 3.83
N LEU A 60 16.78 -15.49 4.93
CA LEU A 60 16.77 -16.95 5.13
C LEU A 60 15.36 -17.52 5.15
N TYR A 61 14.41 -16.79 5.77
CA TYR A 61 13.00 -17.14 5.76
C TYR A 61 12.44 -17.13 4.33
N ALA A 62 12.68 -16.06 3.57
CA ALA A 62 12.22 -15.93 2.18
C ALA A 62 12.77 -17.03 1.27
N MET A 63 14.06 -17.37 1.41
CA MET A 63 14.71 -18.44 0.63
C MET A 63 14.09 -19.81 0.92
N ARG A 64 13.68 -20.07 2.16
CA ARG A 64 12.98 -21.32 2.53
C ARG A 64 11.55 -21.34 2.04
N ALA A 65 10.88 -20.19 2.01
CA ALA A 65 9.50 -20.04 1.54
C ALA A 65 9.34 -20.07 0.01
N ASP A 66 10.40 -19.76 -0.75
CA ASP A 66 10.38 -19.70 -2.24
C ASP A 66 10.17 -21.05 -2.93
N GLN A 67 10.08 -22.16 -2.18
CA GLN A 67 9.64 -23.45 -2.72
C GLN A 67 8.15 -23.50 -3.08
N VAL A 68 7.36 -22.45 -2.80
CA VAL A 68 5.94 -22.38 -3.17
C VAL A 68 5.56 -21.05 -3.83
N ALA A 69 5.14 -21.16 -5.09
CA ALA A 69 4.35 -20.21 -5.89
C ALA A 69 5.04 -18.96 -6.46
N VAL A 70 5.63 -19.13 -7.63
CA VAL A 70 5.97 -18.06 -8.59
C VAL A 70 4.70 -17.58 -9.30
N VAL A 71 4.35 -16.29 -9.17
CA VAL A 71 3.60 -15.56 -10.20
C VAL A 71 4.04 -14.08 -10.17
N PRO A 72 4.60 -13.53 -11.25
CA PRO A 72 4.82 -12.09 -11.38
C PRO A 72 3.48 -11.43 -11.76
N VAL A 73 2.94 -10.55 -10.94
CA VAL A 73 1.76 -9.76 -11.31
C VAL A 73 2.14 -8.28 -11.35
N ARG A 74 2.06 -7.72 -12.56
CA ARG A 74 2.21 -6.29 -12.87
C ARG A 74 1.25 -5.42 -12.03
N PRO A 75 1.56 -4.13 -11.80
CA PRO A 75 0.57 -3.20 -11.26
C PRO A 75 -0.67 -3.21 -12.16
N PRO A 76 -1.91 -3.15 -11.63
CA PRO A 76 -3.09 -3.08 -12.47
C PRO A 76 -3.11 -1.71 -13.16
N GLU A 77 -2.76 -1.72 -14.45
CA GLU A 77 -3.05 -0.68 -15.43
C GLU A 77 -4.27 -1.13 -16.23
N GLY A 78 -5.27 -0.25 -16.34
CA GLY A 78 -6.43 -0.43 -17.24
C GLY A 78 -7.64 -1.12 -16.61
N GLY A 79 -8.72 -0.35 -16.43
CA GLY A 79 -10.02 -0.79 -15.91
C GLY A 79 -10.51 0.19 -14.86
N VAL A 80 -11.69 0.78 -15.04
CA VAL A 80 -12.30 1.84 -14.21
C VAL A 80 -12.00 1.60 -12.74
N ARG A 81 -11.05 2.37 -12.20
CA ARG A 81 -10.22 1.90 -11.08
C ARG A 81 -10.94 2.23 -9.77
N ARG A 82 -11.92 1.39 -9.41
CA ARG A 82 -12.64 1.48 -8.13
C ARG A 82 -11.63 1.67 -6.98
N LEU A 83 -11.97 2.56 -6.06
CA LEU A 83 -11.14 2.90 -4.91
C LEU A 83 -10.91 1.65 -4.05
N THR A 84 -9.67 1.44 -3.62
CA THR A 84 -9.35 0.37 -2.66
C THR A 84 -9.90 0.73 -1.27
N SER A 85 -10.16 -0.24 -0.40
CA SER A 85 -10.70 0.01 0.95
C SER A 85 -9.91 1.08 1.72
N ARG A 86 -8.58 1.07 1.61
CA ARG A 86 -7.71 2.08 2.25
C ARG A 86 -7.83 3.47 1.64
N GLU A 87 -8.09 3.56 0.34
CA GLU A 87 -8.33 4.84 -0.33
C GLU A 87 -9.71 5.40 0.04
N THR A 88 -10.71 4.53 0.17
CA THR A 88 -12.04 4.87 0.69
C THR A 88 -11.98 5.37 2.14
N ASP A 89 -11.19 4.73 3.01
CA ASP A 89 -10.98 5.19 4.39
C ASP A 89 -10.36 6.59 4.42
N VAL A 90 -9.35 6.83 3.58
CA VAL A 90 -8.71 8.15 3.44
C VAL A 90 -9.72 9.20 2.95
N LEU A 91 -10.52 8.88 1.92
CA LEU A 91 -11.58 9.77 1.42
C LEU A 91 -12.65 10.08 2.46
N ARG A 92 -13.09 9.08 3.23
CA ARG A 92 -14.04 9.27 4.32
C ARG A 92 -13.50 10.29 5.34
N LEU A 93 -12.28 10.09 5.82
CA LEU A 93 -11.68 11.02 6.79
C LEU A 93 -11.43 12.41 6.20
N ILE A 94 -11.24 12.52 4.88
CA ILE A 94 -11.20 13.82 4.19
C ILE A 94 -12.54 14.53 4.28
N THR A 95 -13.66 13.82 4.01
CA THR A 95 -15.01 14.38 4.10
C THR A 95 -15.38 14.86 5.50
N GLU A 96 -14.79 14.24 6.53
CA GLU A 96 -14.90 14.68 7.92
C GLU A 96 -14.01 15.90 8.26
N GLY A 97 -13.32 16.48 7.28
CA GLY A 97 -12.46 17.66 7.48
C GLY A 97 -11.13 17.36 8.17
N MET A 98 -10.73 16.08 8.29
CA MET A 98 -9.49 15.74 9.00
C MET A 98 -8.23 16.21 8.27
N SER A 99 -7.24 16.75 8.99
CA SER A 99 -5.94 17.07 8.40
C SER A 99 -5.14 15.81 8.06
N ASN A 100 -4.16 15.91 7.14
CA ASN A 100 -3.29 14.78 6.79
C ASN A 100 -2.61 14.16 8.02
N ARG A 101 -2.29 14.98 9.02
CA ARG A 101 -1.76 14.55 10.31
C ARG A 101 -2.74 13.71 11.12
N ARG A 102 -4.00 14.13 11.21
CA ARG A 102 -5.05 13.37 11.91
C ARG A 102 -5.43 12.10 11.16
N ILE A 103 -5.46 12.14 9.83
CA ILE A 103 -5.69 10.95 8.97
C ILE A 103 -4.56 9.94 9.20
N ALA A 104 -3.32 10.41 9.20
CA ALA A 104 -2.14 9.58 9.47
C ALA A 104 -2.23 8.89 10.84
N GLN A 105 -2.63 9.62 11.88
CA GLN A 105 -2.83 9.08 13.22
C GLN A 105 -3.97 8.05 13.27
N ASN A 106 -5.13 8.35 12.68
CA ASN A 106 -6.29 7.46 12.67
C ASN A 106 -6.02 6.14 11.93
N LEU A 107 -5.28 6.22 10.82
CA LEU A 107 -4.96 5.04 10.00
C LEU A 107 -3.64 4.37 10.40
N ALA A 108 -2.98 4.85 11.46
CA ALA A 108 -1.66 4.42 11.92
C ALA A 108 -0.61 4.37 10.79
N ILE A 109 -0.59 5.41 9.93
CA ILE A 109 0.36 5.60 8.83
C ILE A 109 1.09 6.94 8.96
N SER A 110 2.03 7.23 8.06
CA SER A 110 2.72 8.53 8.04
C SER A 110 1.95 9.55 7.20
N GLU A 111 2.09 10.85 7.51
CA GLU A 111 1.52 11.94 6.67
C GLU A 111 1.97 11.87 5.21
N LYS A 112 3.21 11.43 4.97
CA LYS A 112 3.73 11.20 3.61
C LYS A 112 2.98 10.06 2.91
N THR A 113 2.63 9.01 3.64
CA THR A 113 1.80 7.91 3.13
C THR A 113 0.40 8.41 2.79
N VAL A 114 -0.20 9.26 3.63
CA VAL A 114 -1.49 9.91 3.34
C VAL A 114 -1.41 10.70 2.03
N LYS A 115 -0.38 11.56 1.85
CA LYS A 115 -0.19 12.33 0.60
C LYS A 115 -0.08 11.43 -0.63
N ASN A 116 0.59 10.28 -0.51
CA ASN A 116 0.68 9.32 -1.61
C ASN A 116 -0.69 8.70 -1.93
N HIS A 117 -1.48 8.34 -0.91
CA HIS A 117 -2.85 7.88 -1.11
C HIS A 117 -3.70 8.96 -1.77
N LEU A 118 -3.61 10.21 -1.34
CA LEU A 118 -4.31 11.35 -1.97
C LEU A 118 -3.96 11.49 -3.45
N SER A 119 -2.67 11.44 -3.80
CA SER A 119 -2.23 11.52 -5.20
C SER A 119 -2.79 10.38 -6.05
N ALA A 120 -2.82 9.15 -5.51
CA ALA A 120 -3.43 8.01 -6.19
C ALA A 120 -4.95 8.15 -6.33
N ILE A 121 -5.63 8.63 -5.28
CA ILE A 121 -7.07 8.90 -5.27
C ILE A 121 -7.44 9.94 -6.32
N TYR A 122 -6.76 11.09 -6.30
CA TYR A 122 -6.97 12.20 -7.23
C TYR A 122 -6.83 11.75 -8.69
N THR A 123 -5.79 10.97 -8.97
CA THR A 123 -5.58 10.40 -10.30
C THR A 123 -6.72 9.44 -10.71
N LYS A 124 -7.29 8.69 -9.76
CA LYS A 124 -8.35 7.70 -10.03
C LYS A 124 -9.73 8.32 -10.23
N ILE A 125 -10.04 9.37 -9.49
CA ILE A 125 -11.37 10.01 -9.50
C ILE A 125 -11.39 11.30 -10.32
N GLY A 126 -10.28 11.66 -10.96
CA GLY A 126 -10.14 12.91 -11.72
C GLY A 126 -10.17 14.19 -10.87
N ALA A 127 -10.02 14.08 -9.55
CA ALA A 127 -9.99 15.25 -8.67
C ALA A 127 -8.61 15.93 -8.72
N THR A 128 -8.59 17.26 -8.73
CA THR A 128 -7.36 18.05 -8.64
C THR A 128 -7.02 18.46 -7.21
N ASP A 129 -8.00 18.44 -6.32
CA ASP A 129 -7.86 18.91 -4.96
C ASP A 129 -8.75 18.17 -3.97
N ARG A 130 -8.48 18.45 -2.69
CA ARG A 130 -9.17 17.84 -1.55
C ARG A 130 -10.68 18.09 -1.59
N THR A 131 -11.10 19.26 -2.03
CA THR A 131 -12.52 19.65 -2.04
C THR A 131 -13.25 18.85 -3.12
N GLN A 132 -12.69 18.77 -4.33
CA GLN A 132 -13.22 17.90 -5.38
C GLN A 132 -13.27 16.43 -4.97
N ALA A 133 -12.22 15.93 -4.30
CA ALA A 133 -12.20 14.57 -3.80
C ALA A 133 -13.28 14.30 -2.73
N ALA A 134 -13.51 15.28 -1.85
CA ALA A 134 -14.58 15.21 -0.85
C ALA A 134 -15.97 15.21 -1.51
N LEU A 135 -16.17 16.08 -2.49
CA LEU A 135 -17.42 16.17 -3.26
C LEU A 135 -17.70 14.87 -3.99
N TYR A 136 -16.70 14.30 -4.69
CA TYR A 136 -16.84 13.01 -5.36
C TYR A 136 -17.37 11.90 -4.43
N PHE A 137 -16.86 11.82 -3.20
CA PHE A 137 -17.30 10.80 -2.23
C PHE A 137 -18.69 11.07 -1.65
N LEU A 138 -19.10 12.34 -1.56
CA LEU A 138 -20.44 12.72 -1.11
C LEU A 138 -21.49 12.55 -2.21
N ASP A 139 -21.12 12.85 -3.45
CA ASP A 139 -21.97 12.75 -4.64
C ASP A 139 -22.21 11.28 -5.04
N GLY A 140 -21.14 10.46 -5.04
CA GLY A 140 -21.19 9.02 -5.27
C GLY A 140 -21.80 8.17 -4.15
N ARG A 141 -22.49 8.77 -3.17
CA ARG A 141 -23.45 8.06 -2.31
C ARG A 141 -24.79 7.78 -3.02
N SER A 142 -24.96 8.31 -4.23
CA SER A 142 -26.11 8.08 -5.09
C SER A 142 -25.72 7.07 -6.17
N ASP A 143 -26.04 5.81 -5.92
CA ASP A 143 -26.12 4.70 -6.87
C ASP A 143 -24.83 4.17 -7.54
N ASP A 144 -24.81 2.85 -7.66
CA ASP A 144 -23.95 2.10 -8.58
C ASP A 144 -24.02 2.68 -10.01
N ASP A 145 -22.93 2.51 -10.76
CA ASP A 145 -22.77 2.89 -12.18
C ASP A 145 -22.67 4.39 -12.50
N VAL A 146 -21.42 4.87 -12.62
CA VAL A 146 -21.12 5.96 -13.55
C VAL A 146 -20.00 5.52 -14.48
N GLU A 147 -20.41 5.02 -15.64
CA GLU A 147 -19.64 5.04 -16.88
C GLU A 147 -19.42 6.52 -17.24
N ILE A 148 -18.17 6.98 -17.25
CA ILE A 148 -17.83 8.34 -17.72
C ILE A 148 -17.41 8.20 -19.20
N PRO A 149 -17.99 9.01 -20.12
CA PRO A 149 -17.81 8.89 -21.57
C PRO A 149 -16.38 9.10 -22.08
#